data_AF-A0AAV4GJD3-F1
#
_entry.id   AF-A0AAV4GJD3-F1
#
_cell.length_a   1.000
_cell.length_b   1.000
_cell.length_c   1.000
_cell.angle_alpha   90.00
_cell.angle_beta   90.00
_cell.angle_gamma   90.00
#
_symmetry.space_group_name_H-M   'P 1'
#
loop_
_entity.id
_entity.type
_entity.pdbx_description
1 polymer ?
#
loop_
_entity_poly.entity_id
_entity_poly.type
_entity_poly.pdbx_seq_one_letter_code
_entity_poly.pdbx_strand_id
1 'polypeptide(L)'
;MQQGSDINPRAISTRIVGGIWWFFTLIIISSYTANLAAFLTVERMVSPIESAEDLAKQTEIEYGTRVSSATMTFFKVSSGV
;
A
#
# COMPACT_ATOMS: atom_id res chain seq x y z
N MET A 1 46.01 32.57 3.62
CA MET A 1 45.28 32.84 4.87
C MET A 1 44.13 31.85 4.95
N GLN A 2 44.29 30.83 5.78
CA GLN A 2 43.32 29.76 5.96
C GLN A 2 42.34 30.22 7.03
N GLN A 3 41.29 30.95 6.63
CA GLN A 3 40.15 31.26 7.50
C GLN A 3 38.99 30.37 7.07
N GLY A 4 39.01 29.14 7.60
CA GLY A 4 37.77 28.42 7.85
C GLY A 4 37.02 29.21 8.92
N SER A 5 36.06 30.04 8.51
CA SER A 5 34.99 30.39 9.42
C SER A 5 34.10 29.16 9.49
N ASP A 6 34.39 28.29 10.46
CA ASP A 6 33.42 27.32 10.94
C ASP A 6 32.21 28.12 11.42
N ILE A 7 31.25 28.32 10.53
CA ILE A 7 29.85 28.67 10.84
C ILE A 7 29.20 27.48 11.55
N ASN A 8 29.88 26.94 12.55
CA ASN A 8 29.30 26.08 13.53
C ASN A 8 28.61 27.02 14.52
N PRO A 9 27.28 26.94 14.71
CA PRO A 9 26.59 27.77 15.67
C PRO A 9 27.29 27.69 17.03
N ARG A 10 27.92 28.80 17.40
CA ARG A 10 28.77 28.93 18.59
C ARG A 10 27.92 28.99 19.87
N ALA A 11 26.64 29.33 19.74
CA ALA A 11 25.66 29.30 20.81
C ALA A 11 24.98 27.92 20.94
N ILE A 12 24.87 27.43 22.18
CA ILE A 12 24.20 26.16 22.51
C ILE A 12 22.73 26.19 22.08
N SER A 13 22.06 27.34 22.19
CA SER A 13 20.67 27.54 21.77
C SER A 13 20.44 27.19 20.29
N THR A 14 21.32 27.65 19.40
CA THR A 14 21.23 27.37 17.97
C THR A 14 21.49 25.89 17.63
N ARG A 15 22.26 25.16 18.45
CA ARG A 15 22.45 23.71 18.28
C ARG A 15 21.20 22.92 18.67
N ILE A 16 20.53 23.32 19.76
CA ILE A 16 19.28 22.68 20.21
C ILE A 16 18.17 22.91 19.18
N VAL A 17 18.02 24.14 18.69
CA VAL A 17 17.05 24.47 17.63
C VAL A 17 17.33 23.67 16.36
N GLY A 18 18.61 23.55 15.96
CA GLY A 18 19.01 22.71 14.83
C GLY A 18 18.70 21.23 15.03
N GLY A 19 18.92 20.69 16.24
CA GLY A 19 18.60 19.31 16.58
C GLY A 19 17.10 19.01 16.54
N ILE A 20 16.28 19.91 17.10
CA ILE A 20 14.81 19.80 17.05
C ILE A 20 14.30 19.91 15.61
N TRP A 21 14.86 20.83 14.82
CA TRP A 21 14.51 20.98 13.41
C TRP A 21 14.83 19.71 12.60
N TRP A 22 16.01 19.13 12.80
CA TRP A 22 16.40 17.87 12.17
C TRP A 22 15.49 16.72 12.58
N PHE A 23 15.15 16.61 13.87
CA PHE A 23 14.25 15.59 14.37
C PHE A 23 12.83 15.73 13.80
N PHE A 24 12.30 16.96 13.75
CA PHE A 24 11.02 17.27 13.14
C PHE A 24 10.99 16.88 11.66
N THR A 25 12.05 17.23 10.92
CA THR A 25 12.18 16.89 9.50
C THR A 25 12.21 15.37 9.29
N LEU A 26 12.94 14.63 10.12
CA LEU A 26 12.98 13.16 10.07
C LEU A 26 11.62 12.52 10.33
N ILE A 27 10.85 13.03 11.30
CA ILE A 27 9.49 12.55 11.57
C ILE A 27 8.60 12.77 10.34
N ILE A 28 8.61 13.97 9.75
CA ILE A 28 7.80 14.26 8.55
C ILE A 28 8.15 13.33 7.39
N ILE A 29 9.45 13.18 7.08
CA ILE A 29 9.89 12.31 5.99
C ILE A 29 9.53 10.85 6.28
N SER A 30 9.71 10.40 7.52
CA SER A 30 9.36 9.04 7.94
C SER A 30 7.86 8.78 7.81
N SER A 31 7.00 9.68 8.29
CA SER A 31 5.55 9.55 8.15
C SER A 31 5.09 9.65 6.70
N TYR A 32 5.70 10.52 5.88
CA TYR A 32 5.41 10.60 4.46
C TYR A 32 5.82 9.31 3.72
N THR A 33 7.01 8.80 4.02
CA THR A 33 7.51 7.53 3.46
C THR A 33 6.65 6.35 3.90
N ALA A 34 6.20 6.32 5.16
CA ALA A 34 5.33 5.28 5.69
C ALA A 34 3.94 5.31 5.06
N ASN A 35 3.34 6.50 4.92
CA ASN A 35 2.04 6.64 4.28
C ASN A 35 2.10 6.32 2.78
N LEU A 36 3.19 6.68 2.10
CA LEU A 36 3.44 6.29 0.70
C LEU A 36 3.63 4.77 0.55
N ALA A 37 4.43 4.16 1.42
CA ALA A 37 4.65 2.71 1.43
C ALA A 37 3.37 1.93 1.78
N ALA A 38 2.55 2.46 2.70
CA ALA A 38 1.24 1.92 3.02
C ALA A 38 0.33 1.96 1.79
N PHE A 39 0.32 3.06 1.04
CA PHE A 39 -0.43 3.13 -0.21
C PHE A 39 0.06 2.12 -1.26
N LEU A 40 1.37 2.03 -1.47
CA LEU A 40 2.00 1.10 -2.42
C LEU A 40 1.80 -0.39 -2.08
N THR A 41 1.60 -0.72 -0.80
CA THR A 41 1.30 -2.10 -0.37
C THR A 41 -0.20 -2.38 -0.32
N VAL A 42 -1.04 -1.37 -0.06
CA VAL A 42 -2.51 -1.50 -0.06
C VAL A 42 -3.05 -1.68 -1.48
N GLU A 43 -2.45 -1.07 -2.52
CA GLU A 43 -2.87 -1.31 -3.92
C GLU A 43 -2.61 -2.75 -4.41
N ARG A 44 -1.86 -3.58 -3.66
CA ARG A 44 -1.52 -4.96 -4.07
C ARG A 44 -2.06 -6.09 -3.19
N MET A 45 -2.84 -5.80 -2.16
CA MET A 45 -3.39 -6.85 -1.27
C MET A 45 -4.92 -6.91 -1.25
N VAL A 46 -5.60 -6.43 -2.29
CA VAL A 46 -6.94 -6.92 -2.61
C VAL A 46 -6.75 -8.03 -3.62
N SER A 47 -6.79 -9.28 -3.17
CA SER A 47 -7.17 -10.36 -4.09
C SER A 47 -8.60 -10.01 -4.53
N PRO A 48 -8.85 -9.73 -5.81
CA PRO A 48 -10.18 -9.27 -6.27
C PRO A 48 -11.28 -10.31 -6.03
N ILE A 49 -10.89 -11.55 -5.72
CA ILE A 49 -11.78 -12.68 -5.47
C ILE A 49 -11.21 -13.46 -4.28
N GLU A 50 -11.93 -13.51 -3.16
CA GLU A 50 -11.62 -14.43 -2.06
C GLU A 50 -12.53 -15.66 -2.04
N SER A 51 -13.71 -15.61 -2.68
CA SER A 51 -14.64 -16.74 -2.77
C SER A 51 -15.35 -16.87 -4.12
N ALA A 52 -15.89 -18.06 -4.39
CA ALA A 52 -16.78 -18.33 -5.53
C ALA A 52 -18.06 -17.47 -5.49
N GLU A 53 -18.55 -17.08 -4.30
CA GLU A 53 -19.65 -16.12 -4.20
C GLU A 53 -19.28 -14.71 -4.68
N ASP A 54 -18.03 -14.27 -4.49
CA ASP A 54 -17.60 -12.95 -4.97
C ASP A 54 -17.51 -12.92 -6.49
N LEU A 55 -17.03 -14.02 -7.10
CA LEU A 55 -17.08 -14.25 -8.55
C LEU A 55 -18.51 -14.18 -9.11
N ALA A 56 -19.49 -14.74 -8.40
CA ALA A 56 -20.88 -14.75 -8.83
C ALA A 56 -21.60 -13.41 -8.65
N LYS A 57 -21.14 -12.57 -7.71
CA LYS A 57 -21.71 -11.23 -7.45
C LYS A 57 -21.13 -10.15 -8.35
N GLN A 58 -19.89 -10.30 -8.79
CA GLN A 58 -19.24 -9.35 -9.69
C GLN A 58 -19.48 -9.73 -11.17
N THR A 59 -19.64 -8.72 -12.02
CA THR A 59 -19.87 -8.87 -13.47
C THR A 59 -18.69 -8.39 -14.31
N GLU A 60 -17.56 -8.01 -13.68
CA GLU A 60 -16.39 -7.46 -14.37
C GLU A 60 -15.49 -8.57 -14.96
N ILE A 61 -15.34 -9.68 -14.24
CA ILE A 61 -14.56 -10.86 -14.65
C ILE A 61 -15.51 -11.94 -15.16
N GLU A 62 -15.40 -12.31 -16.43
CA GLU A 62 -16.15 -13.44 -17.00
C GLU A 62 -15.68 -14.76 -16.39
N TYR A 63 -16.63 -15.60 -16.01
CA TYR A 63 -16.39 -16.95 -15.49
C TYR A 63 -17.19 -17.99 -16.28
N GLY A 64 -16.66 -19.21 -16.37
CA GLY A 64 -17.34 -20.26 -17.12
C GLY A 64 -16.73 -21.64 -16.90
N THR A 65 -17.46 -22.66 -17.33
CA THR A 65 -17.02 -24.07 -17.31
C THR A 65 -16.73 -24.56 -18.72
N ARG A 66 -15.84 -25.55 -18.87
CA ARG A 66 -15.60 -26.21 -20.15
C ARG A 66 -16.89 -26.83 -20.70
N VAL A 67 -17.13 -26.65 -22.00
CA VAL A 67 -18.30 -27.21 -22.69
C VAL A 67 -18.32 -28.73 -22.57
N SER A 68 -19.49 -29.31 -22.27
CA SER A 68 -19.68 -30.76 -22.08
C SER A 68 -18.86 -31.39 -20.94
N SER A 69 -18.52 -30.62 -19.90
CA SER A 69 -17.88 -31.15 -18.68
C SER A 69 -18.89 -31.56 -17.61
N ALA A 70 -18.51 -32.50 -16.74
CA ALA A 70 -19.29 -32.88 -15.57
C ALA A 70 -19.64 -31.67 -14.67
N THR A 71 -18.73 -30.71 -14.56
CA THR A 71 -18.94 -29.46 -13.80
C THR A 71 -20.05 -28.58 -14.41
N MET A 72 -20.19 -28.54 -15.74
CA MET A 72 -21.26 -27.81 -16.42
C MET A 72 -22.62 -28.44 -16.14
N THR A 73 -22.69 -29.78 -16.21
CA THR A 73 -23.91 -30.53 -15.92
C THR A 73 -24.32 -30.40 -14.45
N PHE A 74 -23.35 -30.42 -13.54
CA PHE A 74 -23.58 -30.21 -12.11
C PHE A 74 -24.27 -28.88 -11.83
N PHE A 75 -23.74 -27.76 -12.35
CA PHE A 75 -24.35 -26.45 -12.16
C PHE A 75 -25.70 -26.30 -12.88
N LYS A 76 -25.88 -26.90 -14.07
CA LYS A 76 -27.18 -26.91 -14.77
C LYS A 76 -28.29 -27.60 -13.97
N VAL A 77 -27.96 -28.72 -13.33
CA VAL A 77 -28.91 -29.48 -12.50
C VAL A 77 -29.14 -28.77 -11.16
N SER A 78 -28.10 -28.18 -10.55
CA SER A 78 -28.23 -27.49 -9.26
C SER A 78 -29.00 -26.16 -9.33
N SER A 79 -29.13 -25.55 -10.51
CA SER A 79 -29.84 -24.27 -10.72
C SER A 79 -31.34 -24.44 -10.98
N GLY A 80 -31.82 -25.69 -11.09
CA GLY A 80 -33.16 -26.04 -11.56
C GLY A 80 -34.13 -26.52 -10.47
N VAL A 81 -33.96 -26.06 -9.22
CA VAL A 81 -34.91 -26.30 -8.11
C VAL A 81 -35.37 -24.96 -7.54
#